data_AF-A0A534W0M6-F1
#
_entry.id   AF-A0A534W0M6-F1
#
_cell.length_a   1.000
_cell.length_b   1.000
_cell.length_c   1.000
_cell.angle_alpha   90.00
_cell.angle_beta   90.00
_cell.angle_gamma   90.00
#
_symmetry.space_group_name_H-M   'P 1'
#
loop_
_entity.id
_entity.type
_entity.pdbx_description
1 polymer ?
#
loop_
_entity_poly.entity_id
_entity_poly.type
_entity_poly.pdbx_seq_one_letter_code
_entity_poly.pdbx_strand_id
1 'polypeptide(L)'
;MAAREALAAALLCALLPCAGARADSVADEADFRFHRGVSLYARGHTEEALSEFLASNRLVRNRNVIQNVARCFERLRMYNEAWRWYSELLAEPLPGGERRDLAAALERLQPSLALLRVFSDPPGATVYVDREDLGARGQTPVTLALPPGAATAIVEAPGHKPADARVQLRIGKISLLQLTLPRIQGDIEVEGSPRSFELRMDGPDAPVQLAASGRARVPAGRHVLYVSAPGHAAQQLAVEVPAEASTRVSFKLLALPSPSGTLIVRANVDGALIRVDGKEMGFTPGVIDNLPAGSHQIEVLADGREPAAERLEVEPNVRRPVDVKLRYAVPRVVAAEKSLTRAQDAPASVTVITGEEIRGFGYTTLSEALRSVRGFYTSSDRDYDSTGVRGFSTPGTYNNRILVLSDGHVTNDVSVGQGAVGRDFDADLSGVERIEVVRGPGSVLYGSAAFFAVVNVVHRAPADGRHAELGAGRPPASLPASTANVQLISTCALARAR
;
A
#
# COMPACT_ATOMS: atom_id res chain seq x y z
N MET A 1 -79.69 12.51 69.26
CA MET A 1 -78.73 11.80 70.15
C MET A 1 -77.56 11.37 69.27
N ALA A 2 -76.62 12.23 68.88
CA ALA A 2 -75.75 13.12 69.67
C ALA A 2 -74.96 12.33 70.74
N ALA A 3 -73.64 12.28 70.51
CA ALA A 3 -72.58 11.80 71.41
C ALA A 3 -72.47 10.28 71.65
N ARG A 4 -71.85 9.53 70.72
CA ARG A 4 -71.09 8.31 71.08
C ARG A 4 -70.12 7.70 70.05
N GLU A 5 -69.61 8.45 69.06
CA GLU A 5 -68.67 7.91 68.06
C GLU A 5 -67.34 8.68 67.91
N ALA A 6 -66.95 9.49 68.91
CA ALA A 6 -65.79 10.37 68.80
C ALA A 6 -64.58 9.97 69.69
N LEU A 7 -64.42 8.69 70.06
CA LEU A 7 -63.30 8.27 70.93
C LEU A 7 -62.48 7.05 70.47
N ALA A 8 -62.61 6.62 69.21
CA ALA A 8 -61.81 5.51 68.67
C ALA A 8 -60.83 5.92 67.55
N ALA A 9 -60.80 7.20 67.14
CA ALA A 9 -59.96 7.67 66.03
C ALA A 9 -58.72 8.48 66.46
N ALA A 10 -58.51 8.73 67.76
CA ALA A 10 -57.42 9.57 68.26
C ALA A 10 -56.23 8.79 68.86
N LEU A 11 -56.25 7.45 68.86
CA LEU A 11 -55.20 6.62 69.48
C LEU A 11 -54.57 5.58 68.54
N LEU A 12 -54.71 5.77 67.23
CA LEU A 12 -54.13 4.89 66.21
C LEU A 12 -53.30 5.62 65.13
N CYS A 13 -52.72 6.78 65.48
CA CYS A 13 -51.75 7.51 64.64
C CYS A 13 -50.39 7.74 65.32
N ALA A 14 -50.05 6.95 66.35
CA ALA A 14 -48.80 7.10 67.11
C ALA A 14 -47.85 5.89 67.03
N LEU A 15 -47.91 5.12 65.94
CA LEU A 15 -46.96 4.02 65.68
C LEU A 15 -46.57 3.96 64.19
N LEU A 16 -46.22 5.10 63.61
CA LEU A 16 -45.25 5.09 62.52
C LEU A 16 -43.87 4.96 63.17
N PRO A 17 -43.05 3.95 62.86
CA PRO A 17 -41.65 4.01 63.25
C PRO A 17 -41.06 5.22 62.55
N CYS A 18 -40.79 6.28 63.30
CA CYS A 18 -39.86 7.31 62.87
C CYS A 18 -38.60 6.54 62.45
N ALA A 19 -38.26 6.60 61.16
CA ALA A 19 -36.92 6.25 60.72
C ALA A 19 -35.98 7.04 61.62
N GLY A 20 -35.25 6.35 62.49
CA GLY A 20 -34.28 6.98 63.36
C GLY A 20 -33.32 7.74 62.47
N ALA A 21 -33.42 9.07 62.47
CA ALA A 21 -32.38 9.93 61.99
C ALA A 21 -31.15 9.57 62.83
N ARG A 22 -30.20 8.84 62.24
CA ARG A 22 -28.88 8.70 62.83
C ARG A 22 -28.28 10.10 62.79
N ALA A 23 -28.25 10.76 63.95
CA ALA A 23 -27.39 11.92 64.15
C ALA A 23 -25.95 11.47 63.83
N ASP A 24 -25.30 12.15 62.89
CA ASP A 24 -23.88 11.97 62.65
C ASP A 24 -23.13 12.53 63.86
N SER A 25 -22.84 11.65 64.83
CA SER A 25 -22.20 12.02 66.10
C SER A 25 -20.89 12.81 65.93
N VAL A 26 -20.26 12.70 64.77
CA VAL A 26 -19.03 13.41 64.41
C VAL A 26 -19.28 14.89 64.06
N ALA A 27 -20.39 15.19 63.38
CA ALA A 27 -20.74 16.57 63.03
C ALA A 27 -21.15 17.37 64.27
N ASP A 28 -21.97 16.76 65.13
CA ASP A 28 -22.39 17.34 66.41
C ASP A 28 -21.19 17.60 67.33
N GLU A 29 -20.20 16.69 67.36
CA GLU A 29 -18.96 16.88 68.12
C GLU A 29 -18.09 18.00 67.53
N ALA A 30 -17.99 18.09 66.20
CA ALA A 30 -17.24 19.14 65.52
C ALA A 30 -17.83 20.54 65.80
N ASP A 31 -19.16 20.67 65.79
CA ASP A 31 -19.89 21.91 66.08
C ASP A 31 -19.75 22.31 67.55
N PHE A 32 -19.85 21.35 68.48
CA PHE A 32 -19.60 21.60 69.90
C PHE A 32 -18.20 22.17 70.13
N ARG A 33 -17.17 21.54 69.53
CA ARG A 33 -15.77 22.00 69.62
C ARG A 33 -15.59 23.38 68.99
N PHE A 34 -16.22 23.65 67.85
CA PHE A 34 -16.17 24.96 67.21
C PHE A 34 -16.75 26.06 68.10
N HIS A 35 -17.97 25.86 68.64
CA HIS A 35 -18.60 26.85 69.52
C HIS A 35 -17.82 27.09 70.81
N ARG A 36 -17.22 26.03 71.39
CA ARG A 36 -16.32 26.15 72.53
C ARG A 36 -15.08 26.98 72.18
N GLY A 37 -14.47 26.72 71.02
CA GLY A 37 -13.36 27.51 70.49
C GLY A 37 -13.72 29.00 70.34
N VAL A 38 -14.90 29.32 69.80
CA VAL A 38 -15.39 30.71 69.66
C VAL A 38 -15.50 31.40 71.03
N SER A 39 -16.08 30.72 72.03
CA SER A 39 -16.19 31.27 73.38
C SER A 39 -14.83 31.49 74.04
N LEU A 40 -13.87 30.57 73.87
CA LEU A 40 -12.52 30.69 74.42
C LEU A 40 -11.76 31.85 73.76
N TYR A 41 -11.87 31.98 72.44
CA TYR A 41 -11.25 33.05 71.68
C TYR A 41 -11.75 34.44 72.11
N ALA A 42 -13.06 34.58 72.32
CA ALA A 42 -13.69 35.82 72.80
C ALA A 42 -13.22 36.22 74.21
N ARG A 43 -12.92 35.24 75.07
CA ARG A 43 -12.38 35.46 76.43
C ARG A 43 -10.85 35.67 76.45
N GLY A 44 -10.18 35.57 75.31
CA GLY A 44 -8.74 35.78 75.19
C GLY A 44 -7.87 34.52 75.35
N HIS A 45 -8.47 33.37 75.64
CA HIS A 45 -7.80 32.07 75.77
C HIS A 45 -7.44 31.50 74.39
N THR A 46 -6.46 32.09 73.72
CA THR A 46 -6.21 31.88 72.29
C THR A 46 -5.57 30.51 71.99
N GLU A 47 -4.70 29.99 72.87
CA GLU A 47 -4.09 28.67 72.71
C GLU A 47 -5.13 27.54 72.88
N GLU A 48 -6.00 27.65 73.89
CA GLU A 48 -7.09 26.71 74.12
C GLU A 48 -8.10 26.75 72.97
N ALA A 49 -8.43 27.95 72.48
CA ALA A 49 -9.29 28.12 71.31
C ALA A 49 -8.68 27.48 70.06
N LEU A 50 -7.38 27.67 69.82
CA LEU A 50 -6.66 27.05 68.70
C LEU A 50 -6.73 25.52 68.78
N SER A 51 -6.53 24.94 69.96
CA SER A 51 -6.65 23.49 70.18
C SER A 51 -8.05 22.97 69.83
N GLU A 52 -9.10 23.66 70.28
CA GLU A 52 -10.49 23.27 69.98
C GLU A 52 -10.83 23.43 68.49
N PHE A 53 -10.36 24.50 67.84
CA PHE A 53 -10.55 24.68 66.40
C PHE A 53 -9.79 23.63 65.57
N LEU A 54 -8.55 23.29 65.94
CA LEU A 54 -7.80 22.21 65.26
C LEU A 54 -8.48 20.86 65.47
N ALA A 55 -9.02 20.58 66.66
CA ALA A 55 -9.78 19.37 66.93
C ALA A 55 -11.08 19.31 66.10
N SER A 56 -11.82 20.42 66.03
CA SER A 56 -13.01 20.55 65.18
C SER A 56 -12.67 20.32 63.69
N ASN A 57 -11.60 20.94 63.19
CA ASN A 57 -11.18 20.81 61.79
C ASN A 57 -10.69 19.40 61.41
N ARG A 58 -10.19 18.63 62.38
CA ARG A 58 -9.83 17.21 62.19
C ARG A 58 -11.05 16.30 62.05
N LEU A 59 -12.17 16.66 62.69
CA LEU A 59 -13.43 15.93 62.59
C LEU A 59 -14.19 16.30 61.32
N VAL A 60 -14.45 17.60 61.14
CA VAL A 60 -15.13 18.14 59.97
C VAL A 60 -14.39 19.39 59.50
N ARG A 61 -13.78 19.29 58.32
CA ARG A 61 -13.09 20.43 57.70
C ARG A 61 -14.12 21.47 57.29
N ASN A 62 -14.01 22.68 57.86
CA ASN A 62 -14.94 23.77 57.61
C ASN A 62 -14.19 25.10 57.48
N ARG A 63 -14.51 25.86 56.43
CA ARG A 63 -13.93 27.18 56.13
C ARG A 63 -13.90 28.14 57.32
N ASN A 64 -14.99 28.21 58.09
CA ASN A 64 -15.09 29.12 59.23
C ASN A 64 -14.11 28.70 60.35
N VAL A 65 -13.91 27.39 60.53
CA VAL A 65 -12.94 26.84 61.47
C VAL A 65 -11.52 27.18 61.01
N ILE A 66 -11.19 26.96 59.73
CA ILE A 66 -9.89 27.31 59.11
C ILE A 66 -9.57 28.79 59.30
N GLN A 67 -10.53 29.69 59.05
CA GLN A 67 -10.35 31.12 59.24
C GLN A 67 -10.09 31.49 60.71
N ASN A 68 -10.78 30.83 61.66
CA ASN A 68 -10.56 31.06 63.08
C ASN A 68 -9.22 30.49 63.58
N VAL A 69 -8.77 29.36 63.04
CA VAL A 69 -7.42 28.82 63.27
C VAL A 69 -6.37 29.85 62.84
N ALA A 70 -6.50 30.41 61.64
CA ALA A 70 -5.58 31.44 61.13
C ALA A 70 -5.54 32.68 62.02
N ARG A 71 -6.70 33.18 62.48
CA ARG A 71 -6.79 34.30 63.42
C ARG A 71 -6.16 34.00 64.78
N CYS A 72 -6.28 32.77 65.28
CA CYS A 72 -5.60 32.35 66.51
C CYS A 72 -4.09 32.41 66.36
N PHE A 73 -3.53 31.84 65.28
CA PHE A 73 -2.09 31.92 65.00
C PHE A 73 -1.62 33.37 64.85
N GLU A 74 -2.41 34.21 64.21
CA GLU A 74 -2.12 35.63 64.07
C GLU A 74 -2.05 36.35 65.43
N ARG A 75 -3.03 36.12 66.31
CA ARG A 75 -3.06 36.69 67.66
C ARG A 75 -1.91 36.18 68.55
N LEU A 76 -1.48 34.94 68.33
CA LEU A 76 -0.30 34.33 68.97
C LEU A 76 1.03 34.80 68.34
N ARG A 77 1.00 35.69 67.33
CA ARG A 77 2.16 36.17 66.57
C ARG A 77 2.94 35.08 65.84
N MET A 78 2.31 33.92 65.63
CA MET A 78 2.83 32.83 64.78
C MET A 78 2.45 33.11 63.32
N TYR A 79 2.98 34.21 62.78
CA TYR A 79 2.55 34.74 61.49
C TYR A 79 2.79 33.77 60.33
N ASN A 80 3.81 32.92 60.40
CA ASN A 80 4.11 31.91 59.39
C ASN A 80 3.01 30.85 59.31
N GLU A 81 2.49 30.39 60.46
CA GLU A 81 1.35 29.48 60.49
C GLU A 81 0.07 30.21 60.07
N ALA A 82 -0.15 31.44 60.54
CA ALA A 82 -1.30 32.23 60.09
C ALA A 82 -1.33 32.40 58.57
N TRP A 83 -0.18 32.71 57.95
CA TRP A 83 -0.02 32.79 56.50
C TRP A 83 -0.38 31.48 55.82
N ARG A 84 0.08 30.33 56.34
CA ARG A 84 -0.23 29.01 55.77
C ARG A 84 -1.73 28.76 55.71
N TRP A 85 -2.43 28.94 56.84
CA TRP A 85 -3.88 28.72 56.92
C TRP A 85 -4.69 29.72 56.09
N TYR A 86 -4.27 30.99 56.05
CA TYR A 86 -4.89 31.98 55.17
C TYR A 86 -4.64 31.69 53.68
N SER A 87 -3.44 31.26 53.31
CA SER A 87 -3.09 30.91 51.93
C SER A 87 -3.84 29.67 51.45
N GLU A 88 -3.99 28.67 52.32
CA GLU A 88 -4.81 27.47 52.05
C GLU A 88 -6.26 27.86 51.77
N LEU A 89 -6.85 28.72 52.60
CA LEU A 89 -8.22 29.16 52.42
C LEU A 89 -8.40 29.99 51.14
N LEU A 90 -7.42 30.82 50.77
CA LEU A 90 -7.47 31.66 49.57
C LEU A 90 -7.46 30.84 48.27
N ALA A 91 -6.90 29.63 48.31
CA ALA A 91 -6.89 28.70 47.18
C ALA A 91 -8.28 28.10 46.88
N GLU A 92 -9.24 28.17 47.81
CA GLU A 92 -10.60 27.69 47.64
C GLU A 92 -11.49 28.72 46.88
N PRO A 93 -12.59 28.28 46.24
CA PRO A 93 -13.56 29.19 45.65
C PRO A 93 -14.29 30.00 46.74
N LEU A 94 -13.99 31.30 46.84
CA LEU A 94 -14.53 32.21 47.85
C LEU A 94 -15.35 33.35 47.23
N PRO A 95 -16.39 33.87 47.94
CA PRO A 95 -17.05 35.11 47.58
C PRO A 95 -16.06 36.29 47.48
N GLY A 96 -16.32 37.23 46.57
CA GLY A 96 -15.39 38.33 46.27
C GLY A 96 -15.12 39.30 47.45
N GLY A 97 -15.99 39.36 48.45
CA GLY A 97 -15.74 40.07 49.71
C GLY A 97 -14.70 39.34 50.56
N GLU A 98 -14.99 38.10 50.94
CA GLU A 98 -14.10 37.26 51.75
C GLU A 98 -12.70 37.10 51.14
N ARG A 99 -12.62 36.94 49.81
CA ARG A 99 -11.34 36.86 49.09
C ARG A 99 -10.51 38.13 49.24
N ARG A 100 -11.13 39.32 49.19
CA ARG A 100 -10.44 40.61 49.36
C ARG A 100 -9.94 40.78 50.79
N ASP A 101 -10.75 40.43 51.78
CA ASP A 101 -10.38 40.53 53.19
C ASP A 101 -9.19 39.61 53.52
N LEU A 102 -9.19 38.40 52.96
CA LEU A 102 -8.11 37.44 53.12
C LEU A 102 -6.81 37.88 52.43
N ALA A 103 -6.92 38.45 51.22
CA ALA A 103 -5.78 39.04 50.52
C ALA A 103 -5.17 40.21 51.32
N ALA A 104 -6.01 41.11 51.85
CA ALA A 104 -5.56 42.21 52.69
C ALA A 104 -4.91 41.73 54.01
N ALA A 105 -5.42 40.64 54.60
CA ALA A 105 -4.80 40.02 55.76
C ALA A 105 -3.41 39.46 55.44
N LEU A 106 -3.24 38.76 54.31
CA LEU A 106 -1.94 38.27 53.87
C LEU A 106 -0.96 39.44 53.62
N GLU A 107 -1.37 40.48 52.90
CA GLU A 107 -0.55 41.69 52.67
C GLU A 107 -0.08 42.33 53.97
N ARG A 108 -0.96 42.44 54.97
CA ARG A 108 -0.60 42.97 56.30
C ARG A 108 0.42 42.11 57.04
N LEU A 109 0.44 40.79 56.82
CA LEU A 109 1.40 39.89 57.44
C LEU A 109 2.77 39.92 56.75
N GLN A 110 2.86 40.28 55.47
CA GLN A 110 4.11 40.22 54.68
C GLN A 110 5.32 40.88 55.35
N PRO A 111 5.23 42.08 55.96
CA PRO A 111 6.39 42.72 56.59
C PRO A 111 6.97 41.93 57.78
N SER A 112 6.17 41.05 58.40
CA SER A 112 6.57 40.23 59.55
C SER A 112 7.01 38.82 59.16
N LEU A 113 7.08 38.51 57.86
CA LEU A 113 7.35 37.17 57.34
C LEU A 113 8.63 37.11 56.54
N ALA A 114 9.30 35.97 56.59
CA ALA A 114 10.31 35.60 55.62
C ALA A 114 9.65 34.72 54.55
N LEU A 115 9.49 35.25 53.34
CA LEU A 115 8.75 34.59 52.27
C LEU A 115 9.72 33.97 51.26
N LEU A 116 9.49 32.72 50.92
CA LEU A 116 10.18 32.01 49.85
C LEU A 116 9.20 31.73 48.72
N ARG A 117 9.44 32.28 47.54
CA ARG A 117 8.66 31.97 46.34
C ARG A 117 9.46 31.07 45.42
N VAL A 118 8.99 29.84 45.26
CA VAL A 118 9.64 28.77 44.50
C VAL A 118 8.95 28.59 43.15
N PHE A 119 9.74 28.59 42.10
CA PHE A 119 9.36 28.29 40.74
C PHE A 119 10.16 27.10 40.23
N SER A 120 9.57 26.35 39.29
CA SER A 120 10.30 25.30 38.58
C SER A 120 10.00 25.28 37.09
N ASP A 121 10.93 24.68 36.36
CA ASP A 121 10.76 24.26 34.97
C ASP A 121 10.94 22.74 34.88
N PRO A 122 9.87 21.95 34.60
CA PRO A 122 8.50 22.38 34.34
C PRO A 122 7.74 22.87 35.60
N PRO A 123 6.67 23.67 35.48
CA PRO A 123 5.81 24.06 36.60
C PRO A 123 4.95 22.90 37.10
N GLY A 124 4.38 23.04 38.31
CA GLY A 124 3.55 22.00 38.96
C GLY A 124 4.35 20.96 39.74
N ALA A 125 5.66 21.18 39.91
CA ALA A 125 6.53 20.30 40.67
C ALA A 125 6.24 20.40 42.18
N THR A 126 6.29 19.27 42.89
CA THR A 126 6.09 19.20 44.33
C THR A 126 7.27 19.83 45.06
N VAL A 127 7.00 20.69 46.05
CA VAL A 127 8.02 21.39 46.84
C VAL A 127 8.06 20.85 48.26
N TYR A 128 9.25 20.49 48.73
CA TYR A 128 9.55 20.17 50.12
C TYR A 128 10.53 21.19 50.69
N VAL A 129 10.56 21.32 52.02
CA VAL A 129 11.46 22.25 52.71
C VAL A 129 12.26 21.47 53.74
N ASP A 130 13.58 21.59 53.64
CA ASP A 130 14.66 20.95 54.39
C ASP A 130 14.71 19.42 54.26
N ARG A 131 13.58 18.73 54.40
CA ARG A 131 13.47 17.27 54.27
C ARG A 131 12.13 16.86 53.65
N GLU A 132 12.16 15.79 52.85
CA GLU A 132 10.98 15.25 52.16
C GLU A 132 9.96 14.60 53.11
N ASP A 133 10.43 13.98 54.21
CA ASP A 133 9.59 13.27 55.18
C ASP A 133 8.69 14.18 56.03
N LEU A 134 8.94 15.49 56.01
CA LEU A 134 8.08 16.50 56.65
C LEU A 134 6.80 16.79 55.85
N GLY A 135 6.64 16.17 54.68
CA GLY A 135 5.50 16.32 53.80
C GLY A 135 5.62 17.50 52.83
N ALA A 136 4.90 17.40 51.72
CA ALA A 136 4.88 18.41 50.68
C ALA A 136 4.32 19.76 51.19
N ARG A 137 4.94 20.86 50.75
CA ARG A 137 4.57 22.24 51.09
C ARG A 137 3.78 22.94 49.99
N GLY A 138 3.56 22.28 48.85
CA GLY A 138 2.75 22.77 47.73
C GLY A 138 3.34 22.35 46.38
N GLN A 139 2.81 22.93 45.30
CA GLN A 139 3.30 22.75 43.94
C GLN A 139 3.76 24.08 43.34
N THR A 140 4.82 24.08 42.56
CA THR A 140 5.33 25.30 41.92
C THR A 140 4.34 25.87 40.88
N PRO A 141 4.21 27.19 40.74
CA PRO A 141 4.81 28.21 41.60
C PRO A 141 4.09 28.33 42.96
N VAL A 142 4.84 28.37 44.06
CA VAL A 142 4.30 28.48 45.42
C VAL A 142 5.06 29.50 46.25
N THR A 143 4.34 30.24 47.12
CA THR A 143 4.93 31.15 48.10
C THR A 143 4.75 30.57 49.51
N LEU A 144 5.87 30.26 50.16
CA LEU A 144 5.94 29.67 51.49
C LEU A 144 6.38 30.73 52.51
N ALA A 145 5.69 30.79 53.65
CA ALA A 145 6.15 31.53 54.82
C ALA A 145 6.92 30.60 55.74
N LEU A 146 8.22 30.88 55.95
CA LEU A 146 9.13 30.03 56.70
C LEU A 146 9.82 30.84 57.81
N PRO A 147 10.35 30.19 58.85
CA PRO A 147 11.21 30.86 59.83
C PRO A 147 12.40 31.57 59.16
N PRO A 148 12.85 32.73 59.68
CA PRO A 148 14.03 33.39 59.16
C PRO A 148 15.27 32.52 59.44
N GLY A 149 16.19 32.46 58.48
CA GLY A 149 17.32 31.53 58.56
C GLY A 149 17.65 30.90 57.21
N ALA A 150 18.51 29.90 57.24
CA ALA A 150 18.77 29.09 56.06
C ALA A 150 17.67 28.03 55.91
N ALA A 151 17.13 27.88 54.71
CA ALA A 151 16.21 26.82 54.34
C ALA A 151 16.67 26.17 53.03
N THR A 152 16.45 24.88 52.87
CA THR A 152 16.67 24.18 51.60
C THR A 152 15.32 23.87 50.97
N ALA A 153 15.08 24.30 49.74
CA ALA A 153 13.91 23.86 48.98
C ALA A 153 14.31 22.68 48.09
N ILE A 154 13.58 21.57 48.21
CA ILE A 154 13.74 20.38 47.37
C ILE A 154 12.52 20.33 46.46
N VAL A 155 12.73 20.17 45.15
CA VAL A 155 11.66 20.19 44.16
C VAL A 155 11.71 18.91 43.34
N GLU A 156 10.56 18.26 43.21
CA GLU A 156 10.41 17.00 42.53
C GLU A 156 9.27 17.05 41.51
N ALA A 157 9.48 16.48 40.33
CA ALA A 157 8.43 16.32 39.33
C ALA A 157 8.50 14.91 38.70
N PRO A 158 7.35 14.28 38.40
CA PRO A 158 7.33 13.00 37.69
C PRO A 158 8.15 13.04 36.40
N GLY A 159 8.98 12.01 36.18
CA GLY A 159 9.82 11.89 34.98
C GLY A 159 11.03 12.84 34.93
N HIS A 160 11.33 13.57 36.00
CA HIS A 160 12.47 14.46 36.09
C HIS A 160 13.31 14.14 37.33
N LYS A 161 14.61 14.47 37.31
CA LYS A 161 15.48 14.34 38.49
C LYS A 161 15.14 15.45 39.49
N PRO A 162 15.13 15.14 40.80
CA PRO A 162 14.91 16.15 41.83
C PRO A 162 16.02 17.19 41.80
N ALA A 163 15.69 18.42 42.20
CA ALA A 163 16.63 19.52 42.32
C ALA A 163 16.42 20.24 43.66
N ASP A 164 17.50 20.57 44.34
CA ASP A 164 17.46 21.31 45.60
C ASP A 164 18.32 22.57 45.56
N ALA A 165 17.94 23.56 46.37
CA ALA A 165 18.75 24.76 46.56
C ALA A 165 18.54 25.37 47.95
N ARG A 166 19.65 25.84 48.52
CA ARG A 166 19.68 26.52 49.81
C ARG A 166 19.51 28.03 49.64
N VAL A 167 18.63 28.61 50.45
CA VAL A 167 18.31 30.04 50.42
C VAL A 167 18.34 30.64 51.83
N GLN A 168 18.83 31.88 51.94
CA GLN A 168 18.77 32.64 53.19
C GLN A 168 17.50 33.50 53.22
N LEU A 169 16.64 33.25 54.20
CA LEU A 169 15.37 33.93 54.40
C LEU A 169 15.51 35.03 55.45
N ARG A 170 14.93 36.20 55.16
CA ARG A 170 14.94 37.38 56.04
C ARG A 170 13.53 37.92 56.16
N ILE A 171 13.15 38.36 57.36
CA ILE A 171 11.86 38.99 57.64
C ILE A 171 11.69 40.24 56.75
N GLY A 172 10.48 40.42 56.20
CA GLY A 172 10.12 41.54 55.33
C GLY A 172 10.65 41.42 53.90
N LYS A 173 11.31 40.31 53.54
CA LYS A 173 11.84 40.07 52.19
C LYS A 173 11.19 38.84 51.56
N ILE A 174 10.90 38.94 50.26
CA ILE A 174 10.57 37.80 49.40
C ILE A 174 11.85 37.34 48.71
N SER A 175 12.27 36.11 49.00
CA SER A 175 13.36 35.43 48.30
C SER A 175 12.76 34.62 47.15
N LEU A 176 13.29 34.80 45.94
CA LEU A 176 12.86 34.08 44.74
C LEU A 176 13.83 32.94 44.47
N LEU A 177 13.29 31.75 44.20
CA LEU A 177 14.06 30.58 43.83
C LEU A 177 13.49 29.97 42.54
N GLN A 178 14.34 29.76 41.55
CA GLN A 178 14.03 29.14 40.27
C GLN A 178 14.86 27.86 40.13
N LEU A 179 14.21 26.72 39.92
CA LEU A 179 14.87 25.42 39.75
C LEU A 179 14.49 24.79 38.40
N THR A 180 15.46 24.27 37.66
CA THR A 180 15.21 23.52 36.43
C THR A 180 15.44 22.05 36.71
N LEU A 181 14.43 21.21 36.49
CA LEU A 181 14.53 19.77 36.73
C LEU A 181 14.88 19.08 35.41
N PRO A 182 16.03 18.41 35.30
CA PRO A 182 16.37 17.71 34.06
C PRO A 182 15.51 16.46 33.91
N ARG A 183 15.01 16.20 32.69
CA ARG A 183 14.25 14.98 32.38
C ARG A 183 15.09 13.73 32.62
N ILE A 184 14.48 12.71 33.18
CA ILE A 184 15.06 11.37 33.24
C ILE A 184 15.01 10.78 31.84
N GLN A 185 16.17 10.33 31.36
CA GLN A 185 16.33 9.76 30.03
C GLN A 185 16.74 8.30 30.14
N GLY A 186 16.36 7.50 29.15
CA GLY A 186 16.88 6.16 28.91
C GLY A 186 17.33 6.03 27.45
N ASP A 187 17.89 4.87 27.12
CA ASP A 187 18.34 4.60 25.75
C ASP A 187 17.44 3.52 25.12
N ILE A 188 17.09 3.70 23.84
CA ILE A 188 16.47 2.65 23.02
C ILE A 188 17.47 2.16 21.98
N GLU A 189 17.59 0.85 21.83
CA GLU A 189 18.35 0.18 20.78
C GLU A 189 17.38 -0.47 19.81
N VAL A 190 17.32 0.03 18.59
CA VAL A 190 16.28 -0.31 17.63
C VAL A 190 16.89 -1.08 16.46
N GLU A 191 16.34 -2.26 16.19
CA GLU A 191 16.72 -3.09 15.04
C GLU A 191 15.49 -3.43 14.19
N GLY A 192 15.51 -3.07 12.91
CA GLY A 192 14.35 -3.16 12.04
C GLY A 192 14.64 -3.67 10.64
N SER A 193 13.62 -4.25 10.00
CA SER A 193 13.59 -4.55 8.57
C SER A 193 12.40 -3.83 7.92
N PRO A 194 12.61 -2.97 6.90
CA PRO A 194 13.88 -2.57 6.29
C PRO A 194 14.81 -1.82 7.27
N ARG A 195 16.12 -1.75 6.98
CA ARG A 195 17.10 -1.07 7.84
C ARG A 195 16.97 0.45 7.86
N SER A 196 16.35 1.02 6.81
CA SER A 196 16.02 2.44 6.68
C SER A 196 14.53 2.62 6.93
N PHE A 197 14.18 3.48 7.87
CA PHE A 197 12.82 3.72 8.35
C PHE A 197 12.78 5.02 9.13
N GLU A 198 11.61 5.62 9.30
CA GLU A 198 11.44 6.72 10.25
C GLU A 198 10.74 6.20 11.50
N LEU A 199 11.38 6.40 12.65
CA LEU A 199 10.82 6.11 13.96
C LEU A 199 10.50 7.42 14.68
N ARG A 200 9.23 7.57 15.06
CA ARG A 200 8.69 8.68 15.82
C ARG A 200 8.13 8.19 17.14
N MET A 201 8.05 9.07 18.13
CA MET A 201 7.64 8.72 19.49
C MET A 201 6.40 9.52 19.90
N ASP A 202 5.42 8.84 20.47
CA ASP A 202 4.18 9.37 21.04
C ASP A 202 3.28 10.18 20.08
N GLY A 203 3.53 10.06 18.77
CA GLY A 203 2.67 10.58 17.73
C GLY A 203 3.24 10.36 16.33
N PRO A 204 2.38 10.24 15.30
CA PRO A 204 2.81 10.09 13.91
C PRO A 204 3.44 11.37 13.34
N ASP A 205 3.11 12.54 13.88
CA ASP A 205 3.64 13.84 13.46
C ASP A 205 4.82 14.32 14.34
N ALA A 206 5.25 13.50 15.30
CA ALA A 206 6.35 13.84 16.19
C ALA A 206 7.70 13.89 15.42
N PRO A 207 8.72 14.58 15.97
CA PRO A 207 10.05 14.57 15.39
C PRO A 207 10.61 13.15 15.26
N VAL A 208 11.29 12.90 14.13
CA VAL A 208 11.98 11.64 13.87
C VAL A 208 13.10 11.46 14.90
N GLN A 209 13.04 10.37 15.66
CA GLN A 209 14.05 9.99 16.65
C GLN A 209 15.18 9.18 16.00
N LEU A 210 14.84 8.28 15.08
CA LEU A 210 15.78 7.47 14.31
C LEU A 210 15.31 7.32 12.87
N ALA A 211 16.27 7.38 11.93
CA ALA A 211 16.05 7.14 10.51
C ALA A 211 16.59 5.77 10.02
N ALA A 212 17.19 5.00 10.94
CA ALA A 212 17.76 3.68 10.68
C ALA A 212 17.95 2.91 12.00
N SER A 213 18.29 1.62 11.89
CA SER A 213 18.66 0.81 13.06
C SER A 213 19.82 1.46 13.82
N GLY A 214 19.72 1.55 15.14
CA GLY A 214 20.68 2.30 15.96
C GLY A 214 20.18 2.58 17.36
N ARG A 215 20.90 3.47 18.06
CA ARG A 215 20.58 3.88 19.43
C ARG A 215 20.12 5.32 19.49
N ALA A 216 19.07 5.60 20.26
CA ALA A 216 18.63 6.96 20.56
C ALA A 216 18.37 7.14 22.06
N ARG A 217 18.59 8.37 22.54
CA ARG A 217 18.28 8.76 23.92
C ARG A 217 16.92 9.44 23.96
N VAL A 218 16.04 8.92 24.79
CA VAL A 218 14.62 9.30 24.81
C VAL A 218 14.14 9.45 26.26
N PRO A 219 13.03 10.17 26.53
CA PRO A 219 12.47 10.21 27.87
C PRO A 219 12.21 8.80 28.42
N ALA A 220 12.43 8.62 29.72
CA ALA A 220 12.07 7.36 30.39
C ALA A 220 10.56 7.28 30.63
N GLY A 221 10.01 6.07 30.58
CA GLY A 221 8.58 5.81 30.77
C GLY A 221 7.97 4.97 29.65
N ARG A 222 6.64 4.94 29.62
CA ARG A 222 5.86 4.20 28.61
C ARG A 222 5.65 5.09 27.40
N HIS A 223 6.04 4.58 26.23
CA HIS A 223 5.96 5.28 24.96
C HIS A 223 5.32 4.42 23.87
N VAL A 224 4.78 5.08 22.85
CA VAL A 224 4.33 4.42 21.62
C VAL A 224 5.22 4.85 20.47
N LEU A 225 5.91 3.90 19.87
CA LEU A 225 6.76 4.11 18.71
C LEU A 225 5.94 3.95 17.43
N TYR A 226 6.03 4.93 16.55
CA TYR A 226 5.44 4.92 15.21
C TYR A 226 6.56 4.71 14.21
N VAL A 227 6.51 3.60 13.48
CA VAL A 227 7.55 3.20 12.54
C VAL A 227 6.98 3.14 11.13
N SER A 228 7.60 3.86 10.20
CA SER A 228 7.18 3.90 8.80
C SER A 228 8.38 3.79 7.86
N ALA A 229 8.21 3.14 6.72
CA ALA A 229 9.20 3.14 5.64
C ALA A 229 8.49 3.21 4.28
N PRO A 230 9.10 3.84 3.26
CA PRO A 230 8.54 3.87 1.91
C PRO A 230 8.23 2.46 1.39
N GLY A 231 7.06 2.28 0.78
CA GLY A 231 6.62 0.99 0.24
C GLY A 231 6.29 -0.07 1.30
N HIS A 232 6.16 0.30 2.57
CA HIS A 232 5.82 -0.63 3.66
C HIS A 232 4.63 -0.11 4.47
N ALA A 233 3.87 -1.03 5.06
CA ALA A 233 2.81 -0.70 6.02
C ALA A 233 3.44 -0.19 7.32
N ALA A 234 2.94 0.94 7.84
CA ALA A 234 3.39 1.50 9.11
C ALA A 234 2.98 0.61 10.29
N GLN A 235 3.79 0.62 11.35
CA GLN A 235 3.57 -0.18 12.55
C GLN A 235 3.67 0.69 13.81
N GLN A 236 2.88 0.34 14.83
CA GLN A 236 2.96 0.94 16.17
C GLN A 236 3.45 -0.09 17.19
N LEU A 237 4.33 0.32 18.10
CA LEU A 237 4.93 -0.54 19.12
C LEU A 237 4.88 0.17 20.47
N ALA A 238 4.33 -0.48 21.50
CA ALA A 238 4.46 0.00 22.86
C ALA A 238 5.83 -0.40 23.42
N VAL A 239 6.55 0.55 24.02
CA VAL A 239 7.84 0.31 24.67
C VAL A 239 7.84 0.94 26.07
N GLU A 240 8.47 0.26 27.02
CA GLU A 240 8.79 0.81 28.33
C GLU A 240 10.28 1.10 28.37
N VAL A 241 10.64 2.38 28.47
CA VAL A 241 12.03 2.85 28.51
C VAL A 241 12.44 3.01 29.97
N PRO A 242 13.37 2.18 30.48
CA PRO A 242 13.81 2.26 31.85
C PRO A 242 14.64 3.54 32.09
N ALA A 243 14.55 4.08 33.30
CA ALA A 243 15.37 5.23 33.71
C ALA A 243 16.86 4.87 33.69
N GLU A 244 17.67 5.68 33.00
CA GLU A 244 19.14 5.54 32.91
C GLU A 244 19.66 4.19 32.42
N ALA A 245 18.81 3.39 31.76
CA ALA A 245 19.16 2.09 31.21
C ALA A 245 18.71 1.97 29.75
N SER A 246 19.13 0.88 29.10
CA SER A 246 18.78 0.59 27.70
C SER A 246 17.64 -0.41 27.58
N THR A 247 16.79 -0.24 26.58
CA THR A 247 15.82 -1.25 26.13
C THR A 247 15.97 -1.53 24.65
N ARG A 248 15.86 -2.80 24.25
CA ARG A 248 15.93 -3.21 22.85
C ARG A 248 14.52 -3.34 22.25
N VAL A 249 14.35 -2.80 21.06
CA VAL A 249 13.11 -2.87 20.28
C VAL A 249 13.42 -3.45 18.91
N SER A 250 12.65 -4.46 18.49
CA SER A 250 12.77 -5.02 17.15
C SER A 250 11.44 -5.06 16.42
N PHE A 251 11.49 -4.88 15.10
CA PHE A 251 10.30 -4.93 14.24
C PHE A 251 10.61 -5.38 12.81
N LYS A 252 9.56 -5.74 12.08
CA LYS A 252 9.62 -6.06 10.65
C LYS A 252 8.38 -5.50 9.96
N LEU A 253 8.58 -4.48 9.13
CA LEU A 253 7.49 -3.88 8.36
C LEU A 253 7.10 -4.80 7.19
N LEU A 254 5.82 -4.86 6.89
CA LEU A 254 5.30 -5.60 5.75
C LEU A 254 5.41 -4.73 4.49
N ALA A 255 6.02 -5.26 3.43
CA ALA A 255 6.06 -4.60 2.13
C ALA A 255 4.64 -4.50 1.57
N LEU A 256 4.24 -3.31 1.12
CA LEU A 256 2.99 -3.12 0.39
C LEU A 256 3.16 -3.69 -1.03
N PRO A 257 2.15 -4.37 -1.58
CA PRO A 257 2.20 -4.84 -2.95
C PRO A 257 2.40 -3.65 -3.88
N SER A 258 3.29 -3.79 -4.86
CA SER A 258 3.47 -2.79 -5.90
C SER A 258 2.12 -2.52 -6.56
N PRO A 259 1.76 -1.24 -6.80
CA PRO A 259 0.52 -0.91 -7.49
C PRO A 259 0.50 -1.66 -8.82
N SER A 260 -0.61 -2.36 -9.09
CA SER A 260 -0.79 -3.16 -10.30
C SER A 260 -2.21 -3.02 -10.83
N GLY A 261 -2.38 -3.23 -12.13
CA GLY A 261 -3.67 -3.19 -12.83
C GLY A 261 -3.94 -4.47 -13.60
N THR A 262 -5.09 -4.50 -14.27
CA THR A 262 -5.51 -5.61 -15.14
C THR A 262 -5.68 -5.12 -16.57
N LEU A 263 -5.20 -5.88 -17.54
CA LEU A 263 -5.47 -5.66 -18.95
C LEU A 263 -6.45 -6.71 -19.49
N ILE A 264 -7.40 -6.26 -20.30
CA ILE A 264 -8.31 -7.15 -21.04
C ILE A 264 -8.00 -6.97 -22.52
N VAL A 265 -7.26 -7.91 -23.09
CA VAL A 265 -6.77 -7.82 -24.47
C VAL A 265 -7.69 -8.61 -25.39
N ARG A 266 -8.21 -7.93 -26.42
CA ARG A 266 -9.05 -8.49 -27.46
C ARG A 266 -8.43 -8.22 -28.81
N ALA A 267 -8.66 -9.10 -29.77
CA ALA A 267 -8.25 -8.88 -31.14
C ALA A 267 -9.33 -9.33 -32.13
N ASN A 268 -9.18 -8.92 -33.38
CA ASN A 268 -9.99 -9.42 -34.51
C ASN A 268 -9.61 -10.86 -34.95
N VAL A 269 -8.68 -11.50 -34.25
CA VAL A 269 -8.26 -12.90 -34.43
C VAL A 269 -8.27 -13.56 -33.06
N ASP A 270 -8.98 -14.66 -32.92
CA ASP A 270 -8.98 -15.48 -31.71
C ASP A 270 -7.71 -16.35 -31.68
N GLY A 271 -7.18 -16.60 -30.48
CA GLY A 271 -5.96 -17.39 -30.29
C GLY A 271 -4.67 -16.68 -30.69
N ALA A 272 -4.68 -15.35 -30.86
CA ALA A 272 -3.46 -14.59 -31.11
C ALA A 272 -2.62 -14.51 -29.83
N LEU A 273 -1.31 -14.75 -29.92
CA LEU A 273 -0.37 -14.69 -28.81
C LEU A 273 -0.24 -13.26 -28.29
N ILE A 274 -0.37 -13.08 -26.98
CA ILE A 274 -0.19 -11.80 -26.29
C ILE A 274 1.17 -11.81 -25.58
N ARG A 275 1.99 -10.80 -25.84
CA ARG A 275 3.23 -10.51 -25.13
C ARG A 275 3.16 -9.16 -24.44
N VAL A 276 3.70 -9.07 -23.24
CA VAL A 276 3.89 -7.81 -22.50
C VAL A 276 5.37 -7.69 -22.14
N ASP A 277 6.00 -6.61 -22.59
CA ASP A 277 7.44 -6.36 -22.47
C ASP A 277 8.31 -7.55 -22.93
N GLY A 278 7.87 -8.21 -24.01
CA GLY A 278 8.54 -9.37 -24.59
C GLY A 278 8.23 -10.71 -23.91
N LYS A 279 7.51 -10.72 -22.79
CA LYS A 279 7.11 -11.96 -22.10
C LYS A 279 5.73 -12.44 -22.58
N GLU A 280 5.60 -13.73 -22.85
CA GLU A 280 4.31 -14.35 -23.23
C GLU A 280 3.35 -14.39 -22.04
N MET A 281 2.16 -13.81 -22.22
CA MET A 281 1.14 -13.64 -21.17
C MET A 281 -0.16 -14.39 -21.46
N GLY A 282 -0.31 -14.99 -22.64
CA GLY A 282 -1.48 -15.80 -23.00
C GLY A 282 -1.93 -15.57 -24.44
N PHE A 283 -3.21 -15.81 -24.72
CA PHE A 283 -3.81 -15.68 -26.05
C PHE A 283 -5.09 -14.83 -26.02
N THR A 284 -5.48 -14.23 -27.15
CA THR A 284 -6.71 -13.45 -27.28
C THR A 284 -7.96 -14.32 -27.40
N PRO A 285 -9.12 -13.87 -26.85
CA PRO A 285 -9.23 -12.83 -25.84
C PRO A 285 -8.62 -13.29 -24.50
N GLY A 286 -7.85 -12.41 -23.85
CA GLY A 286 -7.08 -12.75 -22.64
C GLY A 286 -7.17 -11.69 -21.56
N VAL A 287 -7.04 -12.12 -20.30
CA VAL A 287 -6.97 -11.24 -19.12
C VAL A 287 -5.58 -11.37 -18.50
N ILE A 288 -4.91 -10.23 -18.31
CA ILE A 288 -3.59 -10.16 -17.69
C ILE A 288 -3.74 -9.42 -16.36
N ASP A 289 -3.73 -10.17 -15.26
CA ASP A 289 -3.86 -9.63 -13.91
C ASP A 289 -2.51 -9.34 -13.26
N ASN A 290 -2.52 -8.45 -12.26
CA ASN A 290 -1.35 -8.06 -11.48
C ASN A 290 -0.18 -7.51 -12.32
N LEU A 291 -0.48 -6.83 -13.43
CA LEU A 291 0.53 -6.17 -14.22
C LEU A 291 0.97 -4.89 -13.49
N PRO A 292 2.27 -4.65 -13.22
CA PRO A 292 2.73 -3.47 -12.52
C PRO A 292 2.17 -2.17 -13.13
N ALA A 293 1.93 -1.17 -12.29
CA ALA A 293 1.53 0.14 -12.78
C ALA A 293 2.70 0.83 -13.49
N GLY A 294 2.40 1.56 -14.58
CA GLY A 294 3.37 2.28 -15.41
C GLY A 294 3.32 1.90 -16.88
N SER A 295 4.36 2.29 -17.63
CA SER A 295 4.42 2.08 -19.08
C SER A 295 4.81 0.65 -19.44
N HIS A 296 3.95 -0.02 -20.21
CA HIS A 296 4.16 -1.37 -20.73
C HIS A 296 4.00 -1.40 -22.25
N GLN A 297 4.79 -2.23 -22.92
CA GLN A 297 4.65 -2.50 -24.36
C GLN A 297 3.91 -3.83 -24.56
N ILE A 298 2.75 -3.76 -25.20
CA ILE A 298 1.95 -4.93 -25.56
C ILE A 298 2.21 -5.25 -27.01
N GLU A 299 2.41 -6.53 -27.31
CA GLU A 299 2.53 -7.05 -28.66
C GLU A 299 1.54 -8.20 -28.84
N VAL A 300 0.74 -8.17 -29.91
CA VAL A 300 -0.17 -9.25 -30.27
C VAL A 300 0.27 -9.83 -31.60
N LEU A 301 0.47 -11.15 -31.63
CA LEU A 301 0.98 -11.89 -32.78
C LEU A 301 -0.03 -12.97 -33.19
N ALA A 302 -0.28 -13.09 -34.49
CA ALA A 302 -1.04 -14.20 -35.04
C ALA A 302 -0.40 -14.65 -36.34
N ASP A 303 -0.58 -15.92 -36.70
CA ASP A 303 -0.05 -16.46 -37.94
C ASP A 303 -0.70 -15.78 -39.16
N GLY A 304 0.09 -15.55 -40.22
CA GLY A 304 -0.34 -14.82 -41.41
C GLY A 304 -0.74 -13.35 -41.19
N ARG A 305 -0.49 -12.79 -40.00
CA ARG A 305 -0.80 -11.39 -39.65
C ARG A 305 0.46 -10.59 -39.35
N GLU A 306 0.41 -9.28 -39.60
CA GLU A 306 1.44 -8.37 -39.11
C GLU A 306 1.32 -8.21 -37.59
N PRO A 307 2.41 -8.36 -36.81
CA PRO A 307 2.40 -8.09 -35.38
C PRO A 307 1.95 -6.67 -35.09
N ALA A 308 1.07 -6.50 -34.11
CA ALA A 308 0.66 -5.19 -33.63
C ALA A 308 1.28 -4.93 -32.26
N ALA A 309 2.05 -3.85 -32.15
CA ALA A 309 2.63 -3.40 -30.89
C ALA A 309 2.07 -2.04 -30.47
N GLU A 310 1.69 -1.91 -29.20
CA GLU A 310 1.16 -0.68 -28.61
C GLU A 310 1.81 -0.43 -27.25
N ARG A 311 2.22 0.81 -26.98
CA ARG A 311 2.70 1.22 -25.66
C ARG A 311 1.54 1.84 -24.89
N LEU A 312 1.29 1.36 -23.68
CA LEU A 312 0.24 1.89 -22.83
C LEU A 312 0.68 2.09 -21.37
N GLU A 313 -0.07 2.91 -20.65
CA GLU A 313 0.05 3.13 -19.21
C GLU A 313 -0.97 2.24 -18.48
N VAL A 314 -0.48 1.48 -17.51
CA VAL A 314 -1.28 0.65 -16.60
C VAL A 314 -1.48 1.44 -15.32
N GLU A 315 -2.73 1.73 -14.99
CA GLU A 315 -3.08 2.42 -13.75
C GLU A 315 -3.31 1.41 -12.60
N PRO A 316 -2.94 1.77 -11.35
CA PRO A 316 -3.17 0.91 -10.19
C PRO A 316 -4.67 0.62 -9.99
N ASN A 317 -5.02 -0.65 -9.78
CA ASN A 317 -6.39 -1.12 -9.51
C ASN A 317 -7.41 -0.83 -10.64
N VAL A 318 -6.95 -0.53 -11.85
CA VAL A 318 -7.81 -0.28 -13.01
C VAL A 318 -7.81 -1.49 -13.94
N ARG A 319 -8.98 -1.82 -14.49
CA ARG A 319 -9.14 -2.82 -15.56
C ARG A 319 -9.25 -2.10 -16.89
N ARG A 320 -8.19 -2.13 -17.70
CA ARG A 320 -8.13 -1.42 -18.98
C ARG A 320 -8.38 -2.38 -20.16
N PRO A 321 -9.44 -2.18 -20.96
CA PRO A 321 -9.62 -2.91 -22.21
C PRO A 321 -8.64 -2.42 -23.28
N VAL A 322 -8.13 -3.35 -24.10
CA VAL A 322 -7.24 -3.10 -25.23
C VAL A 322 -7.75 -3.88 -26.42
N ASP A 323 -8.22 -3.19 -27.45
CA ASP A 323 -8.77 -3.78 -28.68
C ASP A 323 -7.76 -3.64 -29.83
N VAL A 324 -7.13 -4.75 -30.23
CA VAL A 324 -6.08 -4.79 -31.24
C VAL A 324 -6.61 -5.26 -32.59
N LYS A 325 -6.29 -4.55 -33.67
CA LYS A 325 -6.65 -4.94 -35.03
C LYS A 325 -5.43 -5.38 -35.83
N LEU A 326 -5.26 -6.68 -36.00
CA LEU A 326 -4.22 -7.30 -36.79
C LEU A 326 -4.55 -7.24 -38.29
N ARG A 327 -3.56 -6.78 -39.07
CA ARG A 327 -3.63 -6.71 -40.54
C ARG A 327 -3.05 -7.98 -41.15
N TYR A 328 -3.47 -8.33 -42.36
CA TYR A 328 -2.86 -9.44 -43.09
C TYR A 328 -1.41 -9.12 -43.44
N ALA A 329 -0.52 -10.08 -43.21
CA ALA A 329 0.86 -9.97 -43.65
C ALA A 329 0.90 -9.99 -45.18
N VAL A 330 1.64 -9.05 -45.78
CA VAL A 330 1.87 -9.07 -47.23
C VAL A 330 2.83 -10.22 -47.55
N PRO A 331 2.44 -11.20 -48.37
CA PRO A 331 3.30 -12.33 -48.68
C PRO A 331 4.56 -11.86 -49.40
N ARG A 332 5.68 -12.55 -49.15
CA ARG A 332 6.95 -12.29 -49.84
C ARG A 332 7.13 -13.29 -50.98
N VAL A 333 7.72 -12.83 -52.09
CA VAL A 333 7.88 -13.60 -53.32
C VAL A 333 9.30 -13.47 -53.86
N VAL A 334 9.80 -14.52 -54.52
CA VAL A 334 11.12 -14.53 -55.16
C VAL A 334 10.98 -14.55 -56.68
N ALA A 335 9.93 -15.20 -57.20
CA ALA A 335 9.76 -15.47 -58.62
C ALA A 335 9.76 -14.22 -59.50
N ALA A 336 9.33 -13.06 -58.99
CA ALA A 336 9.22 -11.83 -59.77
C ALA A 336 10.59 -11.18 -60.12
N GLU A 337 11.59 -11.26 -59.24
CA GLU A 337 12.87 -10.54 -59.39
C GLU A 337 14.11 -11.41 -59.08
N LYS A 338 13.94 -12.69 -58.71
CA LYS A 338 14.98 -13.56 -58.11
C LYS A 338 15.55 -13.04 -56.78
N SER A 339 14.90 -12.04 -56.18
CA SER A 339 15.17 -11.51 -54.85
C SER A 339 13.89 -11.53 -54.04
N LEU A 340 14.00 -11.68 -52.72
CA LEU A 340 12.85 -11.80 -51.83
C LEU A 340 12.21 -10.42 -51.58
N THR A 341 11.09 -10.14 -52.25
CA THR A 341 10.38 -8.85 -52.17
C THR A 341 8.94 -9.05 -51.68
N ARG A 342 8.26 -7.97 -51.23
CA ARG A 342 6.83 -8.06 -50.90
C ARG A 342 6.05 -8.16 -52.21
N ALA A 343 5.02 -9.01 -52.27
CA ALA A 343 4.24 -9.22 -53.48
C ALA A 343 3.64 -7.92 -54.05
N GLN A 344 3.29 -6.96 -53.19
CA GLN A 344 2.76 -5.65 -53.59
C GLN A 344 3.79 -4.71 -54.24
N ASP A 345 5.08 -4.91 -53.93
CA ASP A 345 6.18 -4.09 -54.46
C ASP A 345 6.79 -4.73 -55.73
N ALA A 346 6.37 -5.96 -56.08
CA ALA A 346 6.91 -6.68 -57.22
C ALA A 346 6.53 -6.00 -58.56
N PRO A 347 7.45 -5.86 -59.52
CA PRO A 347 7.23 -5.20 -60.81
C PRO A 347 6.46 -6.08 -61.81
N ALA A 348 5.63 -7.00 -61.31
CA ALA A 348 4.89 -7.96 -62.09
C ALA A 348 3.55 -8.29 -61.42
N SER A 349 2.60 -8.84 -62.19
CA SER A 349 1.32 -9.29 -61.63
C SER A 349 1.50 -10.65 -60.94
N VAL A 350 1.70 -10.61 -59.63
CA VAL A 350 1.92 -11.81 -58.82
C VAL A 350 0.61 -12.29 -58.16
N THR A 351 0.45 -13.60 -58.05
CA THR A 351 -0.52 -14.24 -57.15
C THR A 351 0.23 -15.22 -56.30
N VAL A 352 -0.05 -15.22 -55.00
CA VAL A 352 0.52 -16.18 -54.06
C VAL A 352 -0.63 -17.06 -53.60
N ILE A 353 -0.51 -18.37 -53.82
CA ILE A 353 -1.39 -19.36 -53.21
C ILE A 353 -0.65 -19.88 -51.99
N THR A 354 -1.14 -19.58 -50.81
CA THR A 354 -0.52 -19.97 -49.54
C THR A 354 -0.72 -21.46 -49.25
N GLY A 355 0.16 -22.05 -48.45
CA GLY A 355 0.00 -23.43 -48.00
C GLY A 355 -1.30 -23.66 -47.23
N GLU A 356 -1.81 -22.63 -46.54
CA GLU A 356 -3.13 -22.67 -45.89
C GLU A 356 -4.24 -22.81 -46.93
N GLU A 357 -4.21 -22.05 -48.02
CA GLU A 357 -5.18 -22.18 -49.12
C GLU A 357 -5.05 -23.53 -49.83
N ILE A 358 -3.83 -24.02 -50.09
CA ILE A 358 -3.59 -25.34 -50.72
C ILE A 358 -4.30 -26.43 -49.92
N ARG A 359 -4.10 -26.45 -48.59
CA ARG A 359 -4.73 -27.44 -47.70
C ARG A 359 -6.24 -27.18 -47.52
N GLY A 360 -6.63 -25.93 -47.34
CA GLY A 360 -8.02 -25.53 -47.07
C GLY A 360 -8.95 -25.79 -48.25
N PHE A 361 -8.47 -25.61 -49.49
CA PHE A 361 -9.22 -25.95 -50.70
C PHE A 361 -8.97 -27.38 -51.20
N GLY A 362 -7.98 -28.09 -50.63
CA GLY A 362 -7.66 -29.47 -50.98
C GLY A 362 -7.08 -29.61 -52.39
N TYR A 363 -6.24 -28.68 -52.83
CA TYR A 363 -5.56 -28.79 -54.12
C TYR A 363 -4.57 -29.96 -54.10
N THR A 364 -4.77 -30.92 -55.00
CA THR A 364 -3.94 -32.14 -55.09
C THR A 364 -2.94 -32.09 -56.24
N THR A 365 -3.13 -31.17 -57.20
CA THR A 365 -2.19 -30.92 -58.31
C THR A 365 -1.96 -29.43 -58.51
N LEU A 366 -0.84 -29.08 -59.13
CA LEU A 366 -0.53 -27.68 -59.46
C LEU A 366 -1.56 -27.12 -60.45
N SER A 367 -2.10 -27.94 -61.34
CA SER A 367 -3.19 -27.61 -62.28
C SER A 367 -4.46 -27.18 -61.54
N GLU A 368 -4.86 -27.90 -60.49
CA GLU A 368 -6.00 -27.53 -59.64
C GLU A 368 -5.77 -26.18 -58.95
N ALA A 369 -4.58 -25.99 -58.36
CA ALA A 369 -4.22 -24.73 -57.72
C ALA A 369 -4.19 -23.57 -58.74
N LEU A 370 -3.57 -23.76 -59.90
CA LEU A 370 -3.46 -22.76 -60.96
C LEU A 370 -4.83 -22.38 -61.54
N ARG A 371 -5.80 -23.30 -61.59
CA ARG A 371 -7.17 -22.99 -62.02
C ARG A 371 -7.84 -21.93 -61.16
N SER A 372 -7.45 -21.77 -59.89
CA SER A 372 -7.96 -20.71 -59.01
C SER A 372 -7.35 -19.33 -59.30
N VAL A 373 -6.24 -19.29 -60.05
CA VAL A 373 -5.54 -18.05 -60.37
C VAL A 373 -6.23 -17.31 -61.51
N ARG A 374 -6.51 -16.01 -61.30
CA ARG A 374 -7.10 -15.17 -62.33
C ARG A 374 -6.27 -15.21 -63.63
N GLY A 375 -6.95 -15.53 -64.73
CA GLY A 375 -6.36 -15.57 -66.07
C GLY A 375 -5.80 -16.94 -66.46
N PHE A 376 -5.81 -17.91 -65.56
CA PHE A 376 -5.52 -19.30 -65.85
C PHE A 376 -6.80 -20.08 -66.11
N TYR A 377 -6.69 -21.11 -66.93
CA TYR A 377 -7.69 -22.14 -67.10
C TYR A 377 -6.98 -23.45 -67.37
N THR A 378 -7.60 -24.56 -67.00
CA THR A 378 -7.01 -25.88 -67.20
C THR A 378 -7.98 -26.79 -67.93
N SER A 379 -7.44 -27.68 -68.74
CA SER A 379 -8.17 -28.71 -69.46
C SER A 379 -7.38 -30.01 -69.37
N SER A 380 -8.07 -31.13 -69.23
CA SER A 380 -7.45 -32.46 -69.13
C SER A 380 -8.02 -33.34 -70.22
N ASP A 381 -7.17 -34.05 -70.95
CA ASP A 381 -7.57 -35.12 -71.87
C ASP A 381 -7.59 -36.50 -71.17
N ARG A 382 -7.44 -36.50 -69.84
CA ARG A 382 -7.30 -37.64 -68.91
C ARG A 382 -5.90 -38.24 -68.82
N ASP A 383 -5.03 -37.95 -69.77
CA ASP A 383 -3.63 -38.36 -69.75
C ASP A 383 -2.70 -37.19 -69.37
N TYR A 384 -3.05 -35.97 -69.78
CA TYR A 384 -2.28 -34.75 -69.55
C TYR A 384 -3.14 -33.56 -69.12
N ASP A 385 -2.63 -32.79 -68.16
CA ASP A 385 -3.24 -31.53 -67.74
C ASP A 385 -2.61 -30.36 -68.50
N SER A 386 -3.39 -29.78 -69.41
CA SER A 386 -3.01 -28.56 -70.14
C SER A 386 -3.44 -27.32 -69.35
N THR A 387 -2.51 -26.38 -69.22
CA THR A 387 -2.75 -25.09 -68.56
C THR A 387 -2.65 -23.96 -69.59
N GLY A 388 -3.73 -23.20 -69.69
CA GLY A 388 -3.83 -22.03 -70.52
C GLY A 388 -3.76 -20.74 -69.72
N VAL A 389 -3.18 -19.72 -70.32
CA VAL A 389 -3.08 -18.37 -69.73
C VAL A 389 -3.63 -17.36 -70.73
N ARG A 390 -4.54 -16.48 -70.28
CA ARG A 390 -5.14 -15.39 -71.08
C ARG A 390 -5.69 -15.85 -72.45
N GLY A 391 -6.34 -17.01 -72.49
CA GLY A 391 -6.94 -17.57 -73.71
C GLY A 391 -6.00 -18.37 -74.61
N PHE A 392 -4.72 -18.56 -74.23
CA PHE A 392 -3.76 -19.35 -75.01
C PHE A 392 -3.45 -20.69 -74.35
N SER A 393 -3.79 -21.79 -75.03
CA SER A 393 -3.48 -23.18 -74.66
C SER A 393 -3.57 -24.05 -75.92
N THR A 394 -2.62 -23.88 -76.84
CA THR A 394 -2.61 -24.65 -78.09
C THR A 394 -2.40 -26.14 -77.79
N PRO A 395 -3.27 -27.04 -78.29
CA PRO A 395 -3.09 -28.48 -78.11
C PRO A 395 -1.71 -28.96 -78.57
N GLY A 396 -1.16 -29.98 -77.90
CA GLY A 396 0.15 -30.57 -78.24
C GLY A 396 1.37 -29.72 -77.88
N THR A 397 1.21 -28.66 -77.07
CA THR A 397 2.33 -27.83 -76.60
C THR A 397 2.84 -28.17 -75.21
N TYR A 398 2.22 -29.12 -74.51
CA TYR A 398 2.71 -29.68 -73.25
C TYR A 398 3.07 -28.62 -72.18
N ASN A 399 2.33 -27.51 -72.11
CA ASN A 399 2.63 -26.38 -71.20
C ASN A 399 4.01 -25.74 -71.39
N ASN A 400 4.68 -25.91 -72.53
CA ASN A 400 6.05 -25.45 -72.78
C ASN A 400 6.26 -23.92 -72.87
N ARG A 401 5.21 -23.15 -72.56
CA ARG A 401 5.20 -21.68 -72.47
C ARG A 401 4.87 -21.19 -71.06
N ILE A 402 4.87 -22.09 -70.08
CA ILE A 402 4.80 -21.81 -68.66
C ILE A 402 6.06 -22.42 -68.04
N LEU A 403 6.84 -21.59 -67.35
CA LEU A 403 7.99 -22.07 -66.60
C LEU A 403 7.55 -22.52 -65.21
N VAL A 404 7.84 -23.77 -64.87
CA VAL A 404 7.61 -24.33 -63.54
C VAL A 404 8.94 -24.42 -62.81
N LEU A 405 8.96 -23.88 -61.59
CA LEU A 405 10.11 -23.88 -60.71
C LEU A 405 9.75 -24.61 -59.41
N SER A 406 10.71 -25.33 -58.86
CA SER A 406 10.71 -25.86 -57.50
C SER A 406 11.83 -25.17 -56.72
N ASP A 407 11.49 -24.35 -55.73
CA ASP A 407 12.44 -23.52 -54.98
C ASP A 407 13.41 -22.75 -55.88
N GLY A 408 12.89 -22.18 -56.97
CA GLY A 408 13.66 -21.43 -57.97
C GLY A 408 14.40 -22.27 -59.03
N HIS A 409 14.39 -23.61 -58.93
CA HIS A 409 15.02 -24.50 -59.90
C HIS A 409 14.02 -24.96 -60.96
N VAL A 410 14.42 -24.94 -62.23
CA VAL A 410 13.57 -25.34 -63.35
C VAL A 410 13.23 -26.83 -63.27
N THR A 411 11.95 -27.16 -63.37
CA THR A 411 11.46 -28.54 -63.41
C THR A 411 10.94 -28.96 -64.79
N ASN A 412 10.86 -28.03 -65.74
CA ASN A 412 10.46 -28.35 -67.10
C ASN A 412 11.39 -29.40 -67.73
N ASP A 413 10.84 -30.33 -68.48
CA ASP A 413 11.62 -31.37 -69.14
C ASP A 413 12.52 -30.81 -70.25
N VAL A 414 13.65 -31.46 -70.50
CA VAL A 414 14.65 -31.00 -71.47
C VAL A 414 14.36 -31.40 -72.92
N SER A 415 13.47 -32.38 -73.16
CA SER A 415 13.14 -32.90 -74.48
C SER A 415 12.15 -32.01 -75.21
N VAL A 416 11.03 -31.66 -74.59
CA VAL A 416 9.97 -30.86 -75.23
C VAL A 416 9.62 -29.57 -74.47
N GLY A 417 10.29 -29.30 -73.35
CA GLY A 417 10.06 -28.12 -72.52
C GLY A 417 8.81 -28.21 -71.66
N GLN A 418 8.26 -29.41 -71.48
CA GLN A 418 7.03 -29.71 -70.78
C GLN A 418 7.01 -29.11 -69.38
N GLY A 419 5.99 -28.31 -69.10
CA GLY A 419 5.70 -27.83 -67.76
C GLY A 419 4.81 -28.82 -67.03
N ALA A 420 5.39 -29.64 -66.17
CA ALA A 420 4.65 -30.59 -65.35
C ALA A 420 3.81 -29.84 -64.32
N VAL A 421 2.48 -29.95 -64.44
CA VAL A 421 1.51 -29.25 -63.58
C VAL A 421 0.39 -30.17 -63.10
N GLY A 422 0.20 -31.32 -63.72
CA GLY A 422 -0.81 -32.29 -63.31
C GLY A 422 -0.26 -33.25 -62.26
N ARG A 423 -0.62 -34.53 -62.40
CA ARG A 423 -0.04 -35.63 -61.60
C ARG A 423 1.40 -35.99 -61.98
N ASP A 424 1.90 -35.39 -63.05
CA ASP A 424 3.26 -35.52 -63.55
C ASP A 424 4.24 -34.57 -62.85
N PHE A 425 3.75 -33.65 -62.01
CA PHE A 425 4.61 -32.81 -61.17
C PHE A 425 5.18 -33.64 -60.02
N ASP A 426 6.51 -33.81 -60.01
CA ASP A 426 7.26 -34.69 -59.09
C ASP A 426 7.42 -34.11 -57.67
N ALA A 427 6.36 -33.55 -57.10
CA ALA A 427 6.30 -33.10 -55.71
C ALA A 427 4.86 -33.10 -55.16
N ASP A 428 4.70 -33.55 -53.92
CA ASP A 428 3.45 -33.45 -53.19
C ASP A 428 3.22 -32.00 -52.72
N LEU A 429 2.02 -31.47 -52.97
CA LEU A 429 1.63 -30.14 -52.53
C LEU A 429 1.44 -30.02 -51.01
N SER A 430 1.34 -31.14 -50.27
CA SER A 430 1.30 -31.10 -48.81
C SER A 430 2.54 -30.38 -48.24
N GLY A 431 3.74 -30.62 -48.79
CA GLY A 431 5.00 -30.03 -48.35
C GLY A 431 5.21 -28.56 -48.74
N VAL A 432 4.27 -27.96 -49.48
CA VAL A 432 4.42 -26.62 -50.07
C VAL A 432 4.05 -25.53 -49.07
N GLU A 433 4.92 -24.52 -48.96
CA GLU A 433 4.68 -23.30 -48.16
C GLU A 433 3.80 -22.33 -48.94
N ARG A 434 4.11 -22.14 -50.23
CA ARG A 434 3.34 -21.30 -51.15
C ARG A 434 3.67 -21.59 -52.60
N ILE A 435 2.74 -21.26 -53.50
CA ILE A 435 2.95 -21.23 -54.94
C ILE A 435 2.94 -19.76 -55.39
N GLU A 436 4.03 -19.30 -55.97
CA GLU A 436 4.18 -17.96 -56.51
C GLU A 436 3.90 -18.00 -58.02
N VAL A 437 2.87 -17.27 -58.47
CA VAL A 437 2.47 -17.23 -59.88
C VAL A 437 2.68 -15.83 -60.42
N VAL A 438 3.72 -15.67 -61.23
CA VAL A 438 4.03 -14.42 -61.92
C VAL A 438 3.43 -14.49 -63.32
N ARG A 439 2.42 -13.67 -63.60
CA ARG A 439 1.74 -13.62 -64.90
C ARG A 439 2.45 -12.68 -65.87
N GLY A 440 2.70 -13.18 -67.07
CA GLY A 440 3.36 -12.43 -68.13
C GLY A 440 4.78 -12.95 -68.43
N PRO A 441 5.50 -12.25 -69.32
CA PRO A 441 6.82 -12.68 -69.77
C PRO A 441 7.87 -12.55 -68.67
N GLY A 442 8.42 -13.69 -68.25
CA GLY A 442 9.56 -13.81 -67.33
C GLY A 442 10.87 -14.20 -68.04
N SER A 443 10.87 -14.30 -69.38
CA SER A 443 12.01 -14.77 -70.16
C SER A 443 13.30 -13.96 -70.01
N VAL A 444 13.22 -12.68 -69.63
CA VAL A 444 14.41 -11.86 -69.34
C VAL A 444 15.18 -12.39 -68.13
N LEU A 445 14.47 -12.92 -67.13
CA LEU A 445 15.08 -13.45 -65.90
C LEU A 445 15.33 -14.96 -65.98
N TYR A 446 14.43 -15.72 -66.58
CA TYR A 446 14.46 -17.19 -66.51
C TYR A 446 14.69 -17.90 -67.86
N GLY A 447 14.68 -17.18 -68.98
CA GLY A 447 14.92 -17.77 -70.30
C GLY A 447 13.71 -18.48 -70.91
N SER A 448 13.94 -19.68 -71.46
CA SER A 448 12.93 -20.47 -72.17
C SER A 448 11.75 -20.87 -71.26
N ALA A 449 10.62 -21.20 -71.87
CA ALA A 449 9.33 -21.51 -71.23
C ALA A 449 8.67 -20.40 -70.40
N ALA A 450 9.38 -19.38 -69.91
CA ALA A 450 8.81 -18.28 -69.11
C ALA A 450 8.06 -17.22 -69.96
N PHE A 451 7.22 -17.65 -70.91
CA PHE A 451 6.55 -16.75 -71.84
C PHE A 451 5.22 -16.20 -71.28
N PHE A 452 4.34 -17.09 -70.81
CA PHE A 452 3.04 -16.70 -70.28
C PHE A 452 3.01 -16.56 -68.76
N ALA A 453 3.81 -17.36 -68.06
CA ALA A 453 3.93 -17.27 -66.61
C ALA A 453 5.21 -17.95 -66.10
N VAL A 454 5.61 -17.55 -64.90
CA VAL A 454 6.54 -18.29 -64.04
C VAL A 454 5.76 -18.76 -62.82
N VAL A 455 5.77 -20.06 -62.57
CA VAL A 455 5.09 -20.71 -61.44
C VAL A 455 6.17 -21.32 -60.56
N ASN A 456 6.39 -20.74 -59.38
CA ASN A 456 7.40 -21.21 -58.45
C ASN A 456 6.73 -21.86 -57.24
N VAL A 457 6.94 -23.16 -57.09
CA VAL A 457 6.50 -23.96 -55.95
C VAL A 457 7.58 -23.85 -54.88
N VAL A 458 7.25 -23.18 -53.78
CA VAL A 458 8.18 -22.96 -52.66
C VAL A 458 7.83 -23.92 -51.53
N HIS A 459 8.77 -24.79 -51.19
CA HIS A 459 8.58 -25.79 -50.14
C HIS A 459 8.78 -25.20 -48.75
N ARG A 460 8.10 -25.79 -47.76
CA ARG A 460 8.29 -25.41 -46.35
C ARG A 460 9.74 -25.67 -45.95
N ALA A 461 10.35 -24.68 -45.30
CA ALA A 461 11.61 -24.91 -44.61
C ALA A 461 11.45 -26.01 -43.56
N PRO A 462 12.50 -26.80 -43.26
CA PRO A 462 12.47 -27.76 -42.17
C PRO A 462 12.11 -27.04 -40.86
N ALA A 463 11.02 -27.43 -40.22
CA ALA A 463 10.66 -26.94 -38.90
C ALA A 463 11.39 -27.73 -37.81
N ASP A 464 11.74 -27.06 -36.70
CA ASP A 464 12.32 -27.71 -35.53
C ASP A 464 11.28 -28.64 -34.89
N GLY A 465 11.58 -29.94 -34.80
CA GLY A 465 10.71 -30.94 -34.18
C GLY A 465 10.43 -32.16 -35.06
N ARG A 466 9.46 -32.99 -34.63
CA ARG A 466 8.98 -34.15 -35.39
C ARG A 466 7.60 -33.85 -35.95
N HIS A 467 7.45 -33.89 -37.27
CA HIS A 467 6.18 -33.70 -37.96
C HIS A 467 5.83 -34.96 -38.74
N ALA A 468 4.56 -35.36 -38.67
CA ALA A 468 4.01 -36.47 -39.45
C ALA A 468 2.68 -36.03 -40.05
N GLU A 469 2.51 -36.22 -41.36
CA GLU A 469 1.27 -35.96 -42.08
C GLU A 469 0.80 -37.26 -42.73
N LEU A 470 -0.50 -37.53 -42.65
CA LEU A 470 -1.15 -38.74 -43.17
C LEU A 470 -2.30 -38.32 -44.07
N GLY A 471 -2.17 -38.61 -45.37
CA GLY A 471 -3.22 -38.39 -46.36
C GLY A 471 -3.82 -39.70 -46.87
N ALA A 472 -5.12 -39.71 -47.12
CA ALA A 472 -5.81 -40.81 -47.81
C ALA A 472 -6.59 -40.24 -49.00
N GLY A 473 -6.36 -40.80 -50.20
CA GLY A 473 -7.00 -40.36 -51.44
C GLY A 473 -7.54 -41.53 -52.26
N ARG A 474 -8.51 -41.25 -53.12
CA ARG A 474 -9.03 -42.23 -54.09
C ARG A 474 -8.04 -42.31 -55.27
N PRO A 475 -7.57 -43.51 -55.65
CA PRO A 475 -6.65 -43.65 -56.78
C PRO A 475 -7.31 -43.23 -58.11
N PRO A 476 -6.52 -42.86 -59.13
CA PRO A 476 -7.03 -42.63 -60.47
C PRO A 476 -7.76 -43.86 -61.03
N ALA A 477 -8.74 -43.63 -61.91
CA ALA A 477 -9.62 -44.66 -62.46
C ALA A 477 -8.91 -45.79 -63.23
N SER A 478 -7.61 -45.64 -63.53
CA SER A 478 -6.77 -46.65 -64.18
C SER A 478 -6.24 -47.73 -63.23
N LEU A 479 -6.42 -47.60 -61.92
CA LEU A 479 -6.03 -48.60 -60.92
C LEU A 479 -7.26 -49.31 -60.33
N PRO A 480 -7.17 -50.63 -60.04
CA PRO A 480 -8.29 -51.36 -59.43
C PRO A 480 -8.67 -50.76 -58.07
N ALA A 481 -9.98 -50.78 -57.77
CA ALA A 481 -10.60 -50.15 -56.59
C ALA A 481 -10.10 -50.67 -55.23
N SER A 482 -9.27 -51.72 -55.21
CA SER A 482 -8.65 -52.29 -54.01
C SER A 482 -7.35 -51.60 -53.57
N THR A 483 -6.88 -50.57 -54.29
CA THR A 483 -5.61 -49.90 -53.98
C THR A 483 -5.86 -48.58 -53.24
N ALA A 484 -5.73 -48.57 -51.92
CA ALA A 484 -5.64 -47.31 -51.17
C ALA A 484 -4.20 -46.80 -51.26
N ASN A 485 -3.98 -45.61 -51.84
CA ASN A 485 -2.69 -44.94 -51.77
C ASN A 485 -2.63 -44.20 -50.43
N VAL A 486 -1.85 -44.75 -49.49
CA VAL A 486 -1.47 -44.07 -48.26
C VAL A 486 -0.08 -43.48 -48.50
N GLN A 487 0.01 -42.16 -48.60
CA GLN A 487 1.28 -41.46 -48.70
C GLN A 487 1.68 -41.02 -47.29
N LEU A 488 2.81 -41.54 -46.82
CA LEU A 488 3.39 -41.22 -45.52
C LEU A 488 4.62 -40.34 -45.80
N ILE A 489 4.48 -39.03 -45.58
CA ILE A 489 5.61 -38.11 -45.67
C ILE A 489 6.09 -37.86 -44.25
N SER A 490 7.26 -38.41 -43.93
CA SER A 490 7.96 -38.19 -42.67
C SER A 490 9.18 -37.31 -42.95
N THR A 491 9.07 -36.01 -42.65
CA THR A 491 10.21 -35.10 -42.73
C THR A 491 10.94 -35.11 -41.39
N CYS A 492 12.08 -35.83 -41.33
CA CYS A 492 12.93 -35.86 -40.15
C CYS A 492 14.12 -34.93 -40.38
N ALA A 493 14.07 -33.71 -39.82
CA ALA A 493 15.21 -32.81 -39.81
C ALA A 493 16.15 -33.23 -38.66
N LEU A 494 17.32 -33.76 -38.97
CA LEU A 494 18.38 -33.91 -37.98
C LEU A 494 18.85 -32.51 -37.59
N ALA A 495 18.49 -32.06 -36.40
CA ALA A 495 19.05 -30.86 -35.79
C ALA A 495 20.58 -31.01 -35.73
N ARG A 496 21.31 -30.20 -36.51
CA ARG A 496 22.74 -29.99 -36.27
C ARG A 496 22.87 -29.24 -34.96
N ALA A 497 23.31 -29.93 -33.92
CA ALA A 497 23.78 -29.32 -32.69
C ALA A 497 24.84 -28.26 -33.04
N ARG A 498 24.59 -27.01 -32.66
CA ARG A 498 25.60 -25.95 -32.57
C ARG A 498 26.11 -25.86 -31.15
#